data_AF-A0A6I1HYX2-F1
#
_entry.id   AF-A0A6I1HYX2-F1
#
_cell.length_a   1.000
_cell.length_b   1.000
_cell.length_c   1.000
_cell.angle_alpha   90.00
_cell.angle_beta   90.00
_cell.angle_gamma   90.00
#
_symmetry.space_group_name_H-M   'P 1'
#
loop_
_entity.id
_entity.type
_entity.pdbx_description
1 polymer ?
#
loop_
_entity_poly.entity_id
_entity_poly.type
_entity_poly.pdbx_seq_one_letter_code
_entity_poly.pdbx_strand_id
1 'polypeptide(L)'
;MPTAFERWKTELLIVGNIVQDGDTSTPPDEAHRRFQRYCAMLDALTGKEGGQYALAIFQSVQAEHDYGAYQTANRAAWRFGETAYCTALLHELPRLIASLPDWAGDFLVGIANGAGTPNASTISCFNALLATAPPADQAQITAFIAQQEDDGWFEHCPGVLGHP
;
A
#
# COMPACT_ATOMS: atom_id res chain seq x y z
N MET A 1 -11.70 -25.26 -8.47
CA MET A 1 -11.47 -25.14 -7.00
C MET A 1 -10.49 -24.00 -6.77
N PRO A 2 -10.80 -23.01 -5.93
CA PRO A 2 -9.87 -21.92 -5.63
C PRO A 2 -8.59 -22.45 -4.96
N THR A 3 -7.45 -21.82 -5.23
CA THR A 3 -6.17 -22.17 -4.59
C THR A 3 -6.16 -21.70 -3.12
N ALA A 4 -5.12 -22.06 -2.37
CA ALA A 4 -4.93 -21.54 -1.02
C ALA A 4 -4.75 -20.01 -1.03
N PHE A 5 -3.98 -19.49 -1.99
CA PHE A 5 -3.81 -18.05 -2.19
C PHE A 5 -5.13 -17.37 -2.53
N GLU A 6 -5.93 -17.89 -3.46
CA GLU A 6 -7.20 -17.25 -3.84
C GLU A 6 -8.19 -17.17 -2.67
N ARG A 7 -8.26 -18.23 -1.84
CA ARG A 7 -9.08 -18.21 -0.62
C ARG A 7 -8.58 -17.16 0.37
N TRP A 8 -7.27 -17.13 0.61
CA TRP A 8 -6.66 -16.16 1.52
C TRP A 8 -6.85 -14.72 1.04
N LYS A 9 -6.61 -14.44 -0.25
CA LYS A 9 -6.82 -13.14 -0.87
C LYS A 9 -8.28 -12.71 -0.77
N THR A 10 -9.21 -13.60 -1.10
CA THR A 10 -10.66 -13.29 -1.01
C THR A 10 -11.04 -12.89 0.40
N GLU A 11 -10.60 -13.64 1.41
CA GLU A 11 -10.86 -13.32 2.80
C GLU A 11 -10.22 -11.98 3.19
N LEU A 12 -8.96 -11.75 2.81
CA LEU A 12 -8.23 -10.51 3.09
C LEU A 12 -8.96 -9.28 2.53
N LEU A 13 -9.47 -9.35 1.30
CA LEU A 13 -10.22 -8.26 0.69
C LEU A 13 -11.55 -7.99 1.42
N ILE A 14 -12.21 -9.04 1.91
CA ILE A 14 -13.45 -8.90 2.69
C ILE A 14 -13.17 -8.22 4.03
N VAL A 15 -12.16 -8.67 4.77
CA VAL A 15 -11.85 -8.12 6.10
C VAL A 15 -11.08 -6.79 6.03
N GLY A 16 -10.39 -6.50 4.91
CA GLY A 16 -9.73 -5.23 4.64
C GLY A 16 -10.68 -4.10 4.24
N ASN A 17 -11.94 -4.43 3.90
CA ASN A 17 -13.01 -3.45 3.82
C ASN A 17 -13.50 -3.11 5.25
N ILE A 18 -12.67 -2.37 5.98
CA ILE A 18 -12.88 -2.05 7.39
C ILE A 18 -14.16 -1.22 7.54
N VAL A 19 -14.99 -1.61 8.51
CA VAL A 19 -16.24 -0.93 8.84
C VAL A 19 -15.93 0.49 9.30
N GLN A 20 -16.56 1.48 8.67
CA GLN A 20 -16.38 2.91 9.00
C GLN A 20 -17.37 3.35 10.07
N ASP A 21 -17.07 4.40 10.83
CA ASP A 21 -17.93 4.91 11.92
C ASP A 21 -19.38 5.26 11.49
N GLY A 22 -19.59 5.54 10.20
CA GLY A 22 -20.92 5.79 9.62
C GLY A 22 -21.74 4.55 9.25
N ASP A 23 -21.16 3.34 9.29
CA ASP A 23 -21.85 2.10 8.94
C ASP A 23 -22.56 1.49 10.16
N THR A 24 -23.88 1.64 10.18
CA THR A 24 -24.73 1.04 11.23
C THR A 24 -25.24 -0.36 10.89
N SER A 25 -24.89 -0.91 9.72
CA SER A 25 -25.36 -2.23 9.27
C SER A 25 -24.55 -3.37 9.89
N THR A 26 -23.31 -3.10 10.31
CA THR A 26 -22.45 -4.07 10.98
C THR A 26 -22.42 -3.80 12.49
N PRO A 27 -22.80 -4.77 13.35
CA PRO A 27 -22.69 -4.60 14.79
C PRO A 27 -21.25 -4.32 15.24
N PRO A 28 -21.02 -3.51 16.29
CA PRO A 28 -19.66 -3.15 16.75
C PRO A 28 -18.76 -4.36 17.04
N ASP A 29 -19.28 -5.41 17.67
CA ASP A 29 -18.52 -6.64 17.95
C ASP A 29 -18.05 -7.33 16.67
N GLU A 30 -18.87 -7.29 15.62
CA GLU A 30 -18.54 -7.86 14.32
C GLU A 30 -17.49 -7.02 13.59
N ALA A 31 -17.62 -5.70 13.63
CA ALA A 31 -16.62 -4.77 13.09
C ALA A 31 -15.25 -5.00 13.74
N HIS A 32 -15.22 -5.10 15.08
CA HIS A 32 -14.01 -5.37 15.82
C HIS A 32 -13.41 -6.74 15.48
N ARG A 33 -14.24 -7.79 15.39
CA ARG A 33 -13.79 -9.14 15.00
C ARG A 33 -13.17 -9.16 13.61
N ARG A 34 -13.76 -8.46 12.64
CA ARG A 34 -13.22 -8.35 11.27
C ARG A 34 -11.89 -7.62 11.25
N PHE A 35 -11.78 -6.51 11.97
CA PHE A 35 -10.53 -5.77 12.12
C PHE A 35 -9.41 -6.65 12.71
N GLN A 36 -9.70 -7.35 13.82
CA GLN A 36 -8.74 -8.28 14.42
C GLN A 36 -8.33 -9.39 13.45
N ARG A 37 -9.27 -9.91 12.65
CA ARG A 37 -9.00 -10.92 11.63
C ARG A 37 -8.08 -10.37 10.54
N TYR A 38 -8.32 -9.15 10.07
CA TYR A 38 -7.46 -8.48 9.10
C TYR A 38 -6.01 -8.37 9.61
N CYS A 39 -5.83 -7.83 10.80
CA CYS A 39 -4.50 -7.71 11.43
C CYS A 39 -3.83 -9.07 11.60
N ALA A 40 -4.55 -10.08 12.09
CA ALA A 40 -4.01 -11.43 12.27
C ALA A 40 -3.58 -12.09 10.95
N MET A 41 -4.32 -11.85 9.86
CA MET A 41 -3.96 -12.37 8.53
C MET A 41 -2.68 -11.74 8.00
N LEU A 42 -2.51 -10.43 8.19
CA LEU A 42 -1.29 -9.71 7.81
C LEU A 42 -0.09 -10.11 8.67
N ASP A 43 -0.29 -10.25 9.98
CA ASP A 43 0.77 -10.62 10.91
C ASP A 43 1.29 -12.03 10.71
N ALA A 44 0.44 -12.94 10.20
CA ALA A 44 0.84 -14.31 9.88
C ALA A 44 1.80 -14.42 8.67
N LEU A 45 1.92 -13.37 7.84
CA LEU A 45 2.80 -13.39 6.67
C LEU A 45 4.27 -13.30 7.07
N THR A 46 5.09 -14.15 6.47
CA THR A 46 6.54 -14.22 6.72
C THR A 46 7.37 -13.51 5.66
N GLY A 47 6.77 -13.19 4.51
CA GLY A 47 7.46 -12.64 3.34
C GLY A 47 7.96 -13.70 2.36
N LYS A 48 7.73 -14.99 2.65
CA LYS A 48 8.20 -16.14 1.84
C LYS A 48 7.08 -16.76 0.99
N GLU A 49 5.87 -16.23 1.08
CA GLU A 49 4.67 -16.77 0.40
C GLU A 49 4.64 -16.42 -1.10
N GLY A 50 5.47 -15.46 -1.54
CA GLY A 50 5.61 -15.00 -2.91
C GLY A 50 5.03 -13.59 -3.14
N GLY A 51 5.56 -12.86 -4.13
CA GLY A 51 5.25 -11.45 -4.37
C GLY A 51 3.77 -11.13 -4.62
N GLN A 52 2.98 -12.10 -5.10
CA GLN A 52 1.53 -11.96 -5.25
C GLN A 52 0.79 -11.65 -3.92
N TYR A 53 1.36 -12.03 -2.77
CA TYR A 53 0.82 -11.69 -1.47
C TYR A 53 1.07 -10.20 -1.14
N ALA A 54 2.23 -9.64 -1.50
CA ALA A 54 2.48 -8.21 -1.35
C ALA A 54 1.45 -7.37 -2.13
N LEU A 55 1.13 -7.78 -3.37
CA LEU A 55 0.08 -7.14 -4.16
C LEU A 55 -1.30 -7.22 -3.49
N ALA A 56 -1.67 -8.40 -3.00
CA ALA A 56 -2.95 -8.59 -2.32
C ALA A 56 -3.08 -7.73 -1.04
N ILE A 57 -1.97 -7.46 -0.34
CA ILE A 57 -1.96 -6.55 0.82
C ILE A 57 -2.37 -5.14 0.40
N PHE A 58 -1.74 -4.56 -0.63
CA PHE A 58 -2.13 -3.22 -1.09
C PHE A 58 -3.56 -3.18 -1.64
N GLN A 59 -4.00 -4.24 -2.34
CA GLN A 59 -5.39 -4.37 -2.81
C GLN A 59 -6.40 -4.40 -1.66
N SER A 60 -6.01 -4.90 -0.49
CA SER A 60 -6.90 -4.94 0.67
C SER A 60 -7.12 -3.60 1.34
N VAL A 61 -6.27 -2.60 1.06
CA VAL A 61 -6.43 -1.22 1.54
C VAL A 61 -7.58 -0.55 0.78
N GLN A 62 -8.71 -0.43 1.47
CA GLN A 62 -9.99 0.02 0.91
C GLN A 62 -10.68 1.07 1.80
N ALA A 63 -10.32 1.17 3.07
CA ALA A 63 -10.94 2.05 4.04
C ALA A 63 -10.30 3.45 4.03
N GLU A 64 -11.13 4.50 4.14
CA GLU A 64 -10.68 5.87 4.31
C GLU A 64 -10.14 6.11 5.72
N HIS A 65 -10.87 5.63 6.73
CA HIS A 65 -10.41 5.57 8.11
C HIS A 65 -10.18 4.12 8.51
N ASP A 66 -8.94 3.79 8.79
CA ASP A 66 -8.51 2.40 8.91
C ASP A 66 -8.03 2.05 10.33
N TYR A 67 -8.04 3.02 11.24
CA TYR A 67 -7.67 2.88 12.64
C TYR A 67 -6.28 2.23 12.84
N GLY A 68 -5.33 2.52 11.95
CA GLY A 68 -3.95 2.03 12.00
C GLY A 68 -3.72 0.69 11.28
N ALA A 69 -4.73 0.15 10.59
CA ALA A 69 -4.60 -1.08 9.82
C ALA A 69 -3.53 -1.00 8.70
N TYR A 70 -3.33 0.18 8.11
CA TYR A 70 -2.37 0.43 7.04
C TYR A 70 -0.96 0.29 7.55
N GLN A 71 -0.67 0.63 8.81
CA GLN A 71 0.66 0.43 9.39
C GLN A 71 0.99 -1.06 9.45
N THR A 72 -0.02 -1.88 9.76
CA THR A 72 0.08 -3.34 9.72
C THR A 72 0.24 -3.84 8.28
N ALA A 73 -0.54 -3.31 7.34
CA ALA A 73 -0.45 -3.67 5.92
C ALA A 73 0.92 -3.30 5.33
N ASN A 74 1.38 -2.08 5.55
CA ASN A 74 2.68 -1.58 5.11
C ASN A 74 3.81 -2.47 5.66
N ARG A 75 3.80 -2.73 6.97
CA ARG A 75 4.79 -3.60 7.62
C ARG A 75 4.76 -5.01 7.04
N ALA A 76 3.58 -5.57 6.78
CA ALA A 76 3.45 -6.90 6.21
C ALA A 76 3.97 -6.94 4.76
N ALA A 77 3.64 -5.94 3.94
CA ALA A 77 4.14 -5.83 2.57
C ALA A 77 5.68 -5.71 2.53
N TRP A 78 6.27 -4.95 3.47
CA TRP A 78 7.71 -4.79 3.55
C TRP A 78 8.48 -6.09 3.80
N ARG A 79 7.86 -7.09 4.46
CA ARG A 79 8.48 -8.41 4.72
C ARG A 79 8.85 -9.16 3.44
N PHE A 80 8.22 -8.85 2.31
CA PHE A 80 8.49 -9.48 1.01
C PHE A 80 9.74 -8.92 0.33
N GLY A 81 10.38 -7.90 0.92
CA GLY A 81 11.57 -7.26 0.42
C GLY A 81 11.27 -6.13 -0.56
N GLU A 82 12.29 -5.27 -0.75
CA GLU A 82 12.23 -4.01 -1.48
C GLU A 82 11.58 -4.14 -2.87
N THR A 83 12.06 -5.07 -3.70
CA THR A 83 11.56 -5.20 -5.07
C THR A 83 10.09 -5.64 -5.11
N ALA A 84 9.69 -6.61 -4.29
CA ALA A 84 8.31 -7.08 -4.26
C ALA A 84 7.37 -6.01 -3.70
N TYR A 85 7.81 -5.27 -2.68
CA TYR A 85 7.09 -4.14 -2.12
C TYR A 85 6.88 -3.04 -3.17
N CYS A 86 7.94 -2.55 -3.82
CA CYS A 86 7.84 -1.46 -4.79
C CYS A 86 7.02 -1.87 -6.01
N THR A 87 7.20 -3.09 -6.51
CA THR A 87 6.41 -3.61 -7.65
C THR A 87 4.93 -3.66 -7.32
N ALA A 88 4.58 -4.18 -6.14
CA ALA A 88 3.20 -4.29 -5.68
C ALA A 88 2.56 -2.93 -5.44
N LEU A 89 3.29 -1.99 -4.82
CA LEU A 89 2.82 -0.63 -4.60
C LEU A 89 2.60 0.10 -5.93
N LEU A 90 3.58 0.07 -6.86
CA LEU A 90 3.44 0.69 -8.18
C LEU A 90 2.23 0.19 -8.96
N HIS A 91 1.93 -1.11 -8.88
CA HIS A 91 0.74 -1.68 -9.50
C HIS A 91 -0.56 -1.10 -8.92
N GLU A 92 -0.61 -0.82 -7.62
CA GLU A 92 -1.83 -0.36 -6.93
C GLU A 92 -1.93 1.16 -6.81
N LEU A 93 -0.83 1.90 -7.01
CA LEU A 93 -0.81 3.35 -6.89
C LEU A 93 -1.86 4.06 -7.75
N PRO A 94 -2.10 3.71 -9.03
CA PRO A 94 -3.14 4.38 -9.82
C PRO A 94 -4.53 4.30 -9.17
N ARG A 95 -4.87 3.15 -8.58
CA ARG A 95 -6.14 2.96 -7.85
C ARG A 95 -6.15 3.76 -6.55
N LEU A 96 -5.06 3.69 -5.78
CA LEU A 96 -4.94 4.42 -4.51
C LEU A 96 -5.01 5.93 -4.74
N ILE A 97 -4.28 6.48 -5.71
CA ILE A 97 -4.35 7.90 -6.09
C ILE A 97 -5.78 8.32 -6.43
N ALA A 98 -6.52 7.48 -7.16
CA ALA A 98 -7.88 7.81 -7.59
C ALA A 98 -8.93 7.73 -6.47
N SER A 99 -8.76 6.83 -5.50
CA SER A 99 -9.81 6.50 -4.52
C SER A 99 -9.45 6.85 -3.07
N LEU A 100 -8.16 6.86 -2.75
CA LEU A 100 -7.57 6.95 -1.42
C LEU A 100 -6.23 7.74 -1.49
N PRO A 101 -6.25 9.01 -1.94
CA PRO A 101 -5.04 9.77 -2.22
C PRO A 101 -4.15 9.96 -0.99
N ASP A 102 -4.73 10.06 0.21
CA ASP A 102 -3.97 10.18 1.46
C ASP A 102 -3.11 8.93 1.71
N TRP A 103 -3.66 7.73 1.49
CA TRP A 103 -2.88 6.49 1.60
C TRP A 103 -1.80 6.39 0.52
N ALA A 104 -2.08 6.84 -0.70
CA ALA A 104 -1.05 6.92 -1.74
C ALA A 104 0.11 7.82 -1.31
N GLY A 105 -0.18 8.99 -0.73
CA GLY A 105 0.80 9.90 -0.14
C GLY A 105 1.62 9.25 0.97
N ASP A 106 0.95 8.65 1.96
CA ASP A 106 1.58 8.00 3.11
C ASP A 106 2.55 6.88 2.70
N PHE A 107 2.16 6.00 1.77
CA PHE A 107 3.03 4.93 1.29
C PHE A 107 4.28 5.46 0.58
N LEU A 108 4.10 6.47 -0.27
CA LEU A 108 5.19 7.08 -1.01
C LEU A 108 6.13 7.87 -0.09
N VAL A 109 5.61 8.62 0.90
CA VAL A 109 6.44 9.27 1.93
C VAL A 109 7.23 8.27 2.72
N GLY A 110 6.66 7.10 3.01
CA GLY A 110 7.38 5.98 3.61
C GLY A 110 8.63 5.57 2.81
N ILE A 111 8.58 5.62 1.48
CA ILE A 111 9.74 5.37 0.62
C ILE A 111 10.68 6.58 0.61
N ALA A 112 10.15 7.79 0.42
CA ALA A 112 10.93 9.02 0.31
C ALA A 112 11.78 9.29 1.58
N ASN A 113 11.22 9.01 2.75
CA ASN A 113 11.90 9.08 4.05
C ASN A 113 13.03 8.05 4.20
N GLY A 114 13.19 7.13 3.24
CA GLY A 114 14.38 6.29 3.14
C GLY A 114 15.66 7.07 2.83
N ALA A 115 15.56 8.31 2.33
CA ALA A 115 16.70 9.14 1.99
C ALA A 115 17.62 9.37 3.21
N GLY A 116 18.92 9.12 3.03
CA GLY A 116 19.89 9.24 4.13
C GLY A 116 19.81 8.13 5.18
N THR A 117 18.99 7.10 4.98
CA THR A 117 18.86 5.92 5.85
C THR A 117 19.39 4.65 5.17
N PRO A 118 19.51 3.52 5.88
CA PRO A 118 19.81 2.23 5.26
C PRO A 118 18.81 1.77 4.18
N ASN A 119 17.60 2.36 4.15
CA ASN A 119 16.56 2.05 3.16
C ASN A 119 16.64 2.93 1.90
N ALA A 120 17.72 3.70 1.70
CA ALA A 120 17.87 4.56 0.53
C ALA A 120 17.84 3.79 -0.80
N SER A 121 18.21 2.50 -0.82
CA SER A 121 18.11 1.65 -2.01
C SER A 121 16.68 1.54 -2.54
N THR A 122 15.69 1.61 -1.65
CA THR A 122 14.27 1.50 -2.00
C THR A 122 13.81 2.64 -2.88
N ILE A 123 14.35 3.85 -2.70
CA ILE A 123 14.09 4.98 -3.59
C ILE A 123 14.55 4.65 -5.01
N SER A 124 15.78 4.17 -5.15
CA SER A 124 16.34 3.77 -6.44
C SER A 124 15.54 2.64 -7.08
N CYS A 125 15.13 1.63 -6.31
CA CYS A 125 14.30 0.54 -6.82
C CYS A 125 12.92 1.04 -7.26
N PHE A 126 12.27 1.91 -6.50
CA PHE A 126 10.99 2.50 -6.86
C PHE A 126 11.09 3.30 -8.16
N ASN A 127 12.06 4.22 -8.26
CA ASN A 127 12.25 5.06 -9.44
C ASN A 127 12.58 4.21 -10.69
N ALA A 128 13.45 3.20 -10.55
CA ALA A 128 13.77 2.29 -11.64
C ALA A 128 12.55 1.48 -12.13
N LEU A 129 11.70 1.02 -11.21
CA LEU A 129 10.46 0.32 -11.58
C LEU A 129 9.44 1.27 -12.23
N LEU A 130 9.29 2.49 -11.70
CA LEU A 130 8.44 3.53 -12.28
C LEU A 130 8.88 3.92 -13.69
N ALA A 131 10.19 3.93 -13.98
CA ALA A 131 10.74 4.15 -15.32
C ALA A 131 10.23 3.14 -16.35
N THR A 132 9.91 1.92 -15.89
CA THR A 132 9.46 0.80 -16.73
C THR A 132 7.95 0.58 -16.72
N ALA A 133 7.21 1.36 -15.92
CA ALA A 133 5.75 1.25 -15.81
C ALA A 133 5.07 1.65 -17.14
N PRO A 134 3.82 1.19 -17.38
CA PRO A 134 3.03 1.66 -18.52
C PRO A 134 2.98 3.19 -18.57
N PRO A 135 3.10 3.83 -19.75
CA PRO A 135 3.22 5.30 -19.83
C PRO A 135 2.08 6.07 -19.15
N ALA A 136 0.87 5.52 -19.16
CA ALA A 136 -0.28 6.13 -18.50
C ALA A 136 -0.13 6.13 -16.97
N ASP A 137 0.26 4.97 -16.40
CA ASP A 137 0.47 4.82 -14.96
C ASP A 137 1.67 5.67 -14.51
N GLN A 138 2.76 5.66 -15.28
CA GLN A 138 3.92 6.51 -15.03
C GLN A 138 3.53 7.99 -14.99
N ALA A 139 2.81 8.49 -15.99
CA ALA A 139 2.38 9.88 -16.04
C ALA A 139 1.47 10.25 -14.85
N GLN A 140 0.52 9.37 -14.49
CA GLN A 140 -0.36 9.60 -13.35
C GLN A 140 0.41 9.65 -12.02
N ILE A 141 1.31 8.70 -11.79
CA ILE A 141 2.09 8.61 -10.54
C ILE A 141 3.06 9.80 -10.43
N THR A 142 3.78 10.14 -11.51
CA THR A 142 4.69 11.29 -11.51
C THR A 142 3.94 12.61 -11.32
N ALA A 143 2.76 12.77 -11.92
CA ALA A 143 1.95 13.97 -11.72
C ALA A 143 1.46 14.10 -10.27
N PHE A 144 1.04 12.99 -9.64
CA PHE A 144 0.68 12.97 -8.23
C PHE A 144 1.87 13.34 -7.34
N ILE A 145 3.05 12.75 -7.57
CA ILE A 145 4.27 13.06 -6.81
C ILE A 145 4.60 14.55 -6.92
N ALA A 146 4.65 15.11 -8.13
CA ALA A 146 4.96 16.52 -8.35
C ALA A 146 3.96 17.45 -7.63
N GLN A 147 2.66 17.14 -7.68
CA GLN A 147 1.65 17.91 -6.94
C GLN A 147 1.90 17.87 -5.43
N GLN A 148 2.29 16.72 -4.90
CA GLN A 148 2.52 16.53 -3.46
C GLN A 148 3.86 17.12 -2.98
N GLU A 149 4.79 17.42 -3.89
CA GLU A 149 6.02 18.18 -3.59
C GLU A 149 5.77 19.68 -3.43
N ASP A 150 4.78 20.24 -4.13
CA ASP A 150 4.48 21.68 -4.11
C ASP A 150 3.76 22.12 -2.82
N ASP A 151 2.77 21.36 -2.35
CA ASP A 151 1.95 21.68 -1.16
C ASP A 151 1.29 20.40 -0.61
N GLY A 152 2.10 19.47 -0.15
CA GLY A 152 1.60 18.18 0.29
C GLY A 152 2.63 17.29 0.97
N TRP A 153 2.44 15.98 0.82
CA TRP A 153 3.18 14.95 1.53
C TRP A 153 4.71 15.01 1.34
N PHE A 154 5.20 15.58 0.23
CA PHE A 154 6.64 15.65 -0.09
C PHE A 154 7.25 17.04 0.03
N GLU A 155 6.60 18.02 0.65
CA GLU A 155 7.14 19.40 0.81
C GLU A 155 8.57 19.39 1.41
N HIS A 156 8.88 18.40 2.24
CA HIS A 156 10.19 18.25 2.91
C HIS A 156 11.13 17.22 2.27
N CYS A 157 10.71 16.55 1.19
CA CYS A 157 11.55 15.63 0.42
C CYS A 157 11.37 15.80 -1.12
N PRO A 158 11.43 17.03 -1.64
CA PRO A 158 11.26 17.26 -3.07
C PRO A 158 12.39 16.64 -3.89
N GLY A 159 12.03 16.06 -5.03
CA GLY A 159 12.92 15.47 -6.00
C GLY A 159 13.55 14.13 -5.59
N VAL A 160 12.95 13.45 -4.61
CA VAL A 160 13.41 12.13 -4.18
C VAL A 160 12.76 11.01 -5.00
N LEU A 161 11.47 11.14 -5.31
CA LEU A 161 10.69 10.17 -6.06
C LEU A 161 10.24 10.76 -7.40
N GLY A 162 9.82 9.90 -8.33
CA GLY A 162 9.24 10.35 -9.60
C GLY A 162 10.28 10.79 -10.64
N HIS A 163 11.56 10.48 -10.40
CA HIS A 163 12.67 10.71 -11.32
C HIS A 163 13.20 9.38 -11.86
N PRO A 164 12.65 8.88 -12.98
CA PRO A 164 13.15 7.69 -13.66
C PRO A 164 14.57 7.88 -14.22
#